data_AF-A0A951G8C2-F1
#
_entry.id   AF-A0A951G8C2-F1
#
_cell.length_a   1.000
_cell.length_b   1.000
_cell.length_c   1.000
_cell.angle_alpha   90.00
_cell.angle_beta   90.00
_cell.angle_gamma   90.00
#
_symmetry.space_group_name_H-M   'P 1'
#
loop_
_entity.id
_entity.type
_entity.pdbx_description
1 polymer ?
#
loop_
_entity_poly.entity_id
_entity_poly.type
_entity_poly.pdbx_seq_one_letter_code
_entity_poly.pdbx_strand_id
1 'polypeptide(L)'
;MSSESREPSEEQLRAAYEEEIKRLRVEHILLENVAALANLGMRRTGLAPGTESERDPEQVRLAIESIRALLPVLEQTAPSQISAIRDAVSQLQIAFVKIGGQAARAGAAEAGAAGSGAAEAGAAGSGAAEAGAAESGVARPGGPGEGAAPQPEPSKPGEPGPAQRSGRLWVPGQ
;
A
#
# COMPACT_ATOMS: atom_id res chain seq x y z
N MET A 1 5.66 57.32 10.15
CA MET A 1 6.74 56.32 10.33
C MET A 1 6.25 55.01 9.75
N SER A 2 6.34 54.86 8.43
CA SER A 2 5.95 53.62 7.75
C SER A 2 7.20 52.77 7.61
N SER A 3 7.30 51.70 8.39
CA SER A 3 8.33 50.68 8.24
C SER A 3 7.95 49.80 7.04
N GLU A 4 8.60 50.03 5.90
CA GLU A 4 8.57 49.10 4.77
C GLU A 4 9.16 47.77 5.21
N SER A 5 8.34 46.72 5.16
CA SER A 5 8.77 45.33 5.19
C SER A 5 9.68 45.07 3.99
N ARG A 6 10.98 45.24 4.18
CA ARG A 6 11.99 44.92 3.16
C ARG A 6 11.90 43.42 2.90
N GLU A 7 11.43 43.01 1.73
CA GLU A 7 11.43 41.60 1.33
C GLU A 7 12.83 41.02 1.55
N PRO A 8 12.95 39.84 2.19
CA PRO A 8 14.25 39.23 2.43
C PRO A 8 14.95 38.99 1.09
N SER A 9 16.25 39.33 1.01
CA SER A 9 17.01 39.12 -0.22
C SER A 9 17.10 37.63 -0.55
N GLU A 10 17.33 37.31 -1.82
CA GLU A 10 17.46 35.92 -2.28
C GLU A 10 18.52 35.12 -1.48
N GLU A 11 19.62 35.78 -1.11
CA GLU A 11 20.67 35.20 -0.27
C GLU A 11 20.21 34.93 1.17
N GLN A 12 19.40 35.82 1.76
CA GLN A 12 18.83 35.61 3.09
C GLN A 12 17.79 34.49 3.09
N LEU A 13 16.99 34.39 2.02
CA LEU A 13 16.05 33.28 1.84
C LEU A 13 16.79 31.94 1.73
N ARG A 14 17.86 31.86 0.94
CA ARG A 14 18.69 30.65 0.82
C ARG A 14 19.30 30.24 2.17
N ALA A 15 19.89 31.19 2.89
CA ALA A 15 20.46 30.93 4.22
C ALA A 15 19.39 30.46 5.23
N ALA A 16 18.18 31.02 5.19
CA ALA A 16 17.07 30.58 6.03
C ALA A 16 16.65 29.13 5.71
N TYR A 17 16.51 28.78 4.43
CA TYR A 17 16.18 27.42 4.01
C TYR A 17 17.27 26.40 4.38
N GLU A 18 18.55 26.73 4.24
CA GLU A 18 19.65 25.86 4.67
C GLU A 18 19.62 25.59 6.18
N GLU A 19 19.33 26.62 6.98
CA GLU A 19 19.17 26.49 8.43
C GLU A 19 17.94 25.64 8.81
N GLU A 20 16.86 25.70 8.04
CA GLU A 20 15.71 24.81 8.22
C GLU A 20 16.06 23.36 7.90
N ILE A 21 16.73 23.11 6.77
CA ILE A 21 17.14 21.75 6.36
C ILE A 21 18.07 21.12 7.41
N LYS A 22 19.00 21.88 8.00
CA LYS A 22 19.88 21.40 9.08
C LYS A 22 19.13 20.92 10.32
N ARG A 23 17.92 21.43 10.57
CA ARG A 23 17.08 21.04 11.72
C ARG A 23 16.22 19.81 11.43
N LEU A 24 15.98 19.50 10.16
CA LEU A 24 15.18 18.33 9.78
C LEU A 24 15.94 17.05 10.10
N ARG A 25 15.26 16.13 10.79
CA ARG A 25 15.80 14.82 11.12
C ARG A 25 15.03 13.75 10.36
N VAL A 26 15.76 12.85 9.69
CA VAL A 26 15.16 11.79 8.86
C VAL A 26 14.21 10.91 9.67
N GLU A 27 14.54 10.61 10.92
CA GLU A 27 13.68 9.84 11.83
C GLU A 27 12.32 10.52 12.09
N HIS A 28 12.28 11.86 12.13
CA HIS A 28 11.03 12.59 12.33
C HIS A 28 10.14 12.46 11.11
N ILE A 29 10.70 12.69 9.92
CA ILE A 29 10.01 12.51 8.64
C ILE A 29 9.51 11.07 8.47
N LEU A 30 10.31 10.08 8.90
CA LEU A 30 9.90 8.68 8.84
C LEU A 30 8.69 8.41 9.75
N LEU A 31 8.67 8.94 10.97
CA LEU A 31 7.54 8.81 11.89
C LEU A 31 6.29 9.51 11.36
N GLU A 32 6.43 10.71 10.80
CA GLU A 32 5.33 11.45 10.16
C GLU A 32 4.74 10.65 8.99
N ASN A 33 5.59 10.08 8.13
CA ASN A 33 5.17 9.26 7.01
C ASN A 33 4.45 7.98 7.46
N VAL A 34 4.94 7.31 8.50
CA VAL A 34 4.29 6.12 9.08
C VAL A 34 2.91 6.47 9.63
N ALA A 35 2.78 7.60 10.35
CA ALA A 35 1.50 8.07 10.84
C ALA A 35 0.54 8.41 9.68
N ALA A 36 1.04 9.06 8.63
CA ALA A 36 0.25 9.36 7.43
C ALA A 36 -0.24 8.09 6.73
N LEU A 37 0.62 7.08 6.55
CA LEU A 37 0.27 5.78 5.99
C LEU A 37 -0.76 5.05 6.85
N ALA A 38 -0.63 5.08 8.18
CA ALA A 38 -1.56 4.43 9.09
C ALA A 38 -2.96 5.07 9.01
N ASN A 39 -3.01 6.40 9.03
CA ASN A 39 -4.26 7.16 8.92
C ASN A 39 -4.93 6.96 7.56
N LEU A 40 -4.16 7.01 6.47
CA LEU A 40 -4.66 6.78 5.13
C LEU A 40 -5.15 5.33 4.98
N GLY A 41 -4.40 4.35 5.47
CA GLY A 41 -4.80 2.95 5.50
C GLY A 41 -6.12 2.76 6.23
N MET A 42 -6.30 3.39 7.40
CA MET A 42 -7.56 3.30 8.15
C MET A 42 -8.73 3.90 7.37
N ARG A 43 -8.53 5.03 6.67
CA ARG A 43 -9.56 5.63 5.81
C ARG A 43 -9.94 4.72 4.65
N ARG A 44 -8.97 4.04 4.03
CA ARG A 44 -9.19 3.07 2.94
C ARG A 44 -9.91 1.79 3.39
N THR A 45 -10.10 1.57 4.69
CA THR A 45 -11.00 0.50 5.15
C THR A 45 -12.46 0.81 4.84
N GLY A 46 -12.83 2.08 4.69
CA GLY A 46 -14.22 2.50 4.49
C GLY A 46 -15.15 2.17 5.67
N LEU A 47 -14.59 1.87 6.85
CA LEU A 47 -15.35 1.51 8.05
C LEU A 47 -15.78 2.73 8.87
N ALA A 48 -15.16 3.88 8.65
CA ALA A 48 -15.55 5.13 9.29
C ALA A 48 -16.77 5.73 8.57
N PRO A 49 -17.73 6.35 9.28
CA PRO A 49 -18.88 6.98 8.65
C PRO A 49 -18.46 7.99 7.58
N GLY A 50 -19.05 7.89 6.37
CA GLY A 50 -18.77 8.78 5.25
C GLY A 50 -17.52 8.42 4.43
N THR A 51 -16.89 7.27 4.69
CA THR A 51 -15.73 6.76 3.92
C THR A 51 -16.05 5.51 3.11
N GLU A 52 -17.30 5.09 3.06
CA GLU A 52 -17.73 3.83 2.45
C GLU A 52 -17.35 3.72 0.96
N SER A 53 -17.43 4.85 0.23
CA SER A 53 -17.05 4.96 -1.19
C SER A 53 -15.54 4.91 -1.43
N GLU A 54 -14.74 5.08 -0.39
CA GLU A 54 -13.27 5.13 -0.47
C GLU A 54 -12.61 3.80 -0.13
N ARG A 55 -13.43 2.80 0.18
CA ARG A 55 -12.99 1.46 0.55
C ARG A 55 -12.14 0.84 -0.56
N ASP A 56 -10.91 0.51 -0.19
CA ASP A 56 -9.91 -0.07 -1.09
C ASP A 56 -9.04 -1.06 -0.30
N PRO A 57 -9.38 -2.36 -0.30
CA PRO A 57 -8.61 -3.38 0.40
C PRO A 57 -7.14 -3.46 -0.05
N GLU A 58 -6.84 -3.23 -1.34
CA GLU A 58 -5.47 -3.31 -1.85
C GLU A 58 -4.62 -2.16 -1.30
N GLN A 59 -5.17 -0.95 -1.20
CA GLN A 59 -4.49 0.17 -0.53
C GLN A 59 -4.29 -0.09 0.97
N VAL A 60 -5.24 -0.74 1.66
CA VAL A 60 -5.09 -1.13 3.07
C VAL A 60 -3.94 -2.14 3.23
N ARG A 61 -3.87 -3.16 2.37
CA ARG A 61 -2.78 -4.14 2.36
C ARG A 61 -1.43 -3.45 2.15
N LEU A 62 -1.34 -2.57 1.16
CA LEU A 62 -0.12 -1.83 0.85
C LEU A 62 0.35 -0.99 2.03
N ALA A 63 -0.55 -0.31 2.74
CA ALA A 63 -0.22 0.45 3.94
C ALA A 63 0.33 -0.46 5.05
N ILE A 64 -0.32 -1.61 5.30
CA ILE A 64 0.14 -2.59 6.30
C ILE A 64 1.55 -3.10 5.98
N GLU A 65 1.78 -3.53 4.73
CA GLU A 65 3.06 -4.08 4.30
C GLU A 65 4.17 -3.04 4.36
N SER A 66 3.88 -1.80 3.92
CA SER A 66 4.82 -0.68 3.97
C SER A 66 5.24 -0.35 5.40
N ILE A 67 4.29 -0.24 6.34
CA ILE A 67 4.61 0.07 7.73
C ILE A 67 5.37 -1.09 8.38
N ARG A 68 4.98 -2.35 8.11
CA ARG A 68 5.68 -3.54 8.62
C ARG A 68 7.13 -3.61 8.15
N ALA A 69 7.41 -3.26 6.90
CA ALA A 69 8.76 -3.24 6.36
C ALA A 69 9.67 -2.22 7.07
N LEU A 70 9.10 -1.15 7.62
CA LEU A 70 9.82 -0.09 8.33
C LEU A 70 10.05 -0.40 9.82
N LEU A 71 9.31 -1.36 10.41
CA LEU A 71 9.40 -1.67 11.85
C LEU A 71 10.84 -1.97 12.33
N PRO A 72 11.66 -2.79 11.64
CA PRO A 72 13.01 -3.08 12.10
C PRO A 72 13.91 -1.84 12.16
N VAL A 73 13.69 -0.87 11.27
CA VAL A 73 14.42 0.40 11.26
C VAL A 73 13.96 1.28 12.41
N LEU A 74 12.64 1.40 12.59
CA LEU A 74 12.03 2.20 13.66
C LEU A 74 12.33 1.68 15.06
N GLU A 75 12.51 0.36 15.22
CA GLU A 75 12.98 -0.25 16.47
C GLU A 75 14.36 0.27 16.88
N GLN A 76 15.23 0.53 15.90
CA GLN A 76 16.59 1.01 16.14
C GLN A 76 16.63 2.53 16.32
N THR A 77 15.84 3.27 15.55
CA THR A 77 15.93 4.75 15.51
C THR A 77 14.90 5.46 16.39
N ALA A 78 13.77 4.83 16.71
CA ALA A 78 12.66 5.43 17.47
C ALA A 78 11.98 4.42 18.43
N PRO A 79 12.74 3.80 19.37
CA PRO A 79 12.25 2.70 20.20
C PRO A 79 11.08 3.08 21.12
N SER A 80 10.93 4.35 21.49
CA SER A 80 9.81 4.81 22.34
C SER A 80 8.47 4.77 21.61
N GLN A 81 8.45 4.90 20.28
CA GLN A 81 7.23 4.99 19.48
C GLN A 81 6.82 3.64 18.88
N ILE A 82 7.67 2.62 18.97
CA ILE A 82 7.46 1.37 18.24
C ILE A 82 6.21 0.61 18.69
N SER A 83 5.87 0.64 19.98
CA SER A 83 4.69 -0.03 20.52
C SER A 83 3.41 0.52 19.88
N ALA A 84 3.24 1.84 19.87
CA ALA A 84 2.10 2.51 19.25
C ALA A 84 1.99 2.21 17.75
N ILE A 85 3.11 2.11 17.04
CA ILE A 85 3.12 1.79 15.61
C ILE A 85 2.70 0.33 15.38
N ARG A 86 3.18 -0.61 16.19
CA ARG A 86 2.75 -2.02 16.14
C ARG A 86 1.26 -2.18 16.46
N ASP A 87 0.75 -1.41 17.42
CA ASP A 87 -0.67 -1.38 17.75
C ASP A 87 -1.51 -0.88 16.57
N ALA A 88 -1.09 0.22 15.93
CA ALA A 88 -1.75 0.75 14.73
C ALA A 88 -1.77 -0.27 13.58
N VAL A 89 -0.65 -0.98 13.33
CA VAL A 89 -0.58 -2.06 12.34
C VAL A 89 -1.54 -3.20 12.67
N SER A 90 -1.64 -3.58 13.94
CA SER A 90 -2.54 -4.64 14.40
C SER A 90 -4.00 -4.25 14.20
N GLN A 91 -4.36 -3.00 14.51
CA GLN A 91 -5.70 -2.47 14.26
C GLN A 91 -6.05 -2.47 12.76
N LEU A 92 -5.12 -2.04 11.91
CA LEU A 92 -5.27 -2.10 10.46
C LEU A 92 -5.48 -3.53 9.95
N GLN A 93 -4.73 -4.50 10.46
CA GLN A 93 -4.88 -5.91 10.07
C GLN A 93 -6.26 -6.46 10.44
N ILE A 94 -6.75 -6.15 11.65
CA ILE A 94 -8.09 -6.53 12.08
C ILE A 94 -9.15 -5.89 11.16
N ALA A 95 -8.99 -4.61 10.83
CA ALA A 95 -9.89 -3.91 9.91
C ALA A 95 -9.86 -4.52 8.50
N PHE A 96 -8.67 -4.85 7.99
CA PHE A 96 -8.45 -5.49 6.69
C PHE A 96 -9.17 -6.84 6.59
N VAL A 97 -9.07 -7.67 7.63
CA VAL A 97 -9.80 -8.96 7.67
C VAL A 97 -11.31 -8.75 7.70
N LYS A 98 -11.81 -7.77 8.47
CA LYS A 98 -13.25 -7.44 8.52
C LYS A 98 -13.79 -7.05 7.15
N ILE A 99 -13.06 -6.21 6.40
CA ILE A 99 -13.49 -5.80 5.06
C ILE A 99 -13.33 -6.93 4.03
N GLY A 100 -12.31 -7.78 4.14
CA GLY A 100 -12.18 -8.97 3.29
C GLY A 100 -13.36 -9.93 3.49
N GLY A 101 -13.75 -10.17 4.74
CA GLY A 101 -14.90 -11.01 5.08
C GLY A 101 -16.25 -10.45 4.64
N GLN A 102 -16.43 -9.12 4.66
CA GLN A 102 -17.64 -8.46 4.14
C GLN A 102 -17.74 -8.57 2.60
N ALA A 103 -16.64 -8.41 1.88
CA ALA A 103 -16.63 -8.56 0.41
C ALA A 103 -17.00 -10.00 -0.01
N ALA A 104 -16.47 -11.01 0.70
CA ALA A 104 -16.80 -12.40 0.45
C ALA A 104 -18.29 -12.72 0.71
N ARG A 105 -18.90 -12.13 1.74
CA ARG A 105 -20.34 -12.29 2.03
C ARG A 105 -21.23 -11.61 1.00
N ALA A 106 -20.85 -10.42 0.52
CA ALA A 106 -21.59 -9.72 -0.54
C ALA A 106 -21.61 -10.55 -1.83
N GLY A 107 -20.45 -11.08 -2.25
CA GLY A 107 -20.36 -11.95 -3.42
C GLY A 107 -21.14 -13.27 -3.28
N ALA A 108 -21.17 -13.87 -2.09
CA ALA A 108 -21.98 -15.07 -1.84
C ALA A 108 -23.50 -14.79 -1.87
N ALA A 109 -23.94 -13.63 -1.40
CA ALA A 109 -25.34 -13.21 -1.47
C ALA A 109 -25.80 -12.93 -2.91
N GLU A 110 -24.95 -12.32 -3.73
CA GLU A 110 -25.22 -12.12 -5.16
C GLU A 110 -25.22 -13.43 -5.95
N ALA A 111 -24.30 -14.36 -5.66
CA ALA A 111 -24.28 -15.69 -6.26
C ALA A 111 -25.51 -16.54 -5.86
N GLY A 112 -25.99 -16.40 -4.62
CA GLY A 112 -27.22 -17.04 -4.16
C GLY A 112 -28.49 -16.46 -4.79
N ALA A 113 -28.50 -15.15 -5.08
CA ALA A 113 -29.62 -14.48 -5.76
C ALA A 113 -29.68 -14.78 -7.27
N ALA A 114 -28.53 -15.02 -7.92
CA ALA A 114 -28.47 -15.47 -9.31
C ALA A 114 -28.79 -16.98 -9.49
N GLY A 115 -28.75 -17.76 -8.41
CA GLY A 115 -29.04 -19.20 -8.42
C GLY A 115 -30.50 -19.58 -8.12
N SER A 116 -31.36 -18.64 -7.73
CA SER A 116 -32.77 -18.92 -7.37
C SER A 116 -33.76 -18.80 -8.54
N GLY A 117 -33.26 -18.92 -9.78
CA GLY A 117 -34.03 -18.73 -11.01
C GLY A 117 -34.03 -19.91 -11.99
N ALA A 118 -33.82 -21.15 -11.56
CA ALA A 118 -34.16 -22.36 -12.33
C ALA A 118 -33.90 -23.64 -11.52
N ALA A 119 -34.95 -24.28 -11.00
CA ALA A 119 -35.16 -25.73 -10.97
C ALA A 119 -36.31 -26.09 -10.01
N GLU A 120 -37.54 -26.01 -10.52
CA GLU A 120 -38.62 -26.85 -10.02
C GLU A 120 -38.79 -27.99 -11.03
N ALA A 121 -38.05 -29.08 -10.84
CA ALA A 121 -38.31 -30.38 -11.45
C ALA A 121 -37.45 -31.46 -10.77
N GLY A 122 -38.11 -32.49 -10.24
CA GLY A 122 -37.49 -33.81 -10.06
C GLY A 122 -37.42 -34.33 -8.64
N ALA A 123 -38.56 -34.82 -8.14
CA ALA A 123 -38.55 -35.92 -7.17
C ALA A 123 -38.34 -37.24 -7.93
N ALA A 124 -37.35 -38.04 -7.53
CA ALA A 124 -37.34 -39.50 -7.41
C ALA A 124 -35.94 -40.10 -7.69
N GLY A 125 -35.55 -41.07 -6.86
CA GLY A 125 -34.63 -42.13 -7.28
C GLY A 125 -33.39 -42.33 -6.42
N SER A 126 -33.53 -43.22 -5.43
CA SER A 126 -32.45 -43.91 -4.72
C SER A 126 -31.57 -44.76 -5.65
N GLY A 127 -30.28 -44.86 -5.35
CA GLY A 127 -29.40 -45.91 -5.89
C GLY A 127 -27.99 -45.84 -5.32
N ALA A 128 -27.66 -46.79 -4.45
CA ALA A 128 -26.31 -47.05 -3.96
C ALA A 128 -25.45 -47.77 -5.01
N ALA A 129 -24.15 -47.47 -5.07
CA ALA A 129 -23.08 -48.43 -5.41
C ALA A 129 -21.69 -47.84 -5.10
N GLU A 130 -20.86 -48.65 -4.47
CA GLU A 130 -19.45 -48.44 -4.13
C GLU A 130 -18.50 -48.53 -5.34
N ALA A 131 -17.27 -48.04 -5.09
CA ALA A 131 -15.96 -48.67 -5.40
C ALA A 131 -15.08 -48.07 -6.52
N GLY A 132 -13.78 -47.99 -6.18
CA GLY A 132 -12.62 -47.95 -7.11
C GLY A 132 -11.98 -46.56 -7.25
N ALA A 133 -10.96 -46.17 -6.48
CA ALA A 133 -9.54 -46.60 -6.48
C ALA A 133 -8.69 -46.05 -7.66
N ALA A 134 -7.55 -45.46 -7.27
CA ALA A 134 -6.31 -45.18 -8.03
C ALA A 134 -6.38 -44.08 -9.11
N GLU A 135 -5.32 -43.33 -9.45
CA GLU A 135 -3.99 -43.03 -8.91
C GLU A 135 -3.46 -41.86 -9.78
N SER A 136 -2.51 -41.10 -9.23
CA SER A 136 -1.34 -40.51 -9.91
C SER A 136 -1.49 -39.68 -11.20
N GLY A 137 -0.93 -38.47 -11.19
CA GLY A 137 -0.68 -37.74 -12.45
C GLY A 137 -0.19 -36.32 -12.29
N VAL A 138 1.05 -36.14 -11.84
CA VAL A 138 1.80 -34.88 -11.94
C VAL A 138 1.92 -34.48 -13.42
N ALA A 139 1.56 -33.24 -13.76
CA ALA A 139 2.10 -32.57 -14.95
C ALA A 139 2.02 -31.04 -14.82
N ARG A 140 3.15 -30.44 -14.45
CA ARG A 140 3.51 -29.08 -14.88
C ARG A 140 3.79 -29.09 -16.38
N PRO A 141 3.45 -28.00 -17.07
CA PRO A 141 4.40 -27.31 -17.94
C PRO A 141 4.53 -25.85 -17.43
N GLY A 142 5.71 -25.28 -17.20
CA GLY A 142 6.78 -25.09 -18.18
C GLY A 142 6.43 -23.88 -19.06
N GLY A 143 6.96 -22.69 -18.72
CA GLY A 143 6.73 -21.39 -19.41
C GLY A 143 7.31 -21.33 -20.84
N PRO A 144 7.59 -20.14 -21.45
CA PRO A 144 7.69 -18.78 -20.90
C PRO A 144 6.89 -17.72 -21.69
N GLY A 145 6.72 -16.52 -21.12
CA GLY A 145 6.05 -15.40 -21.79
C GLY A 145 6.45 -14.07 -21.15
N GLU A 146 7.76 -13.86 -21.06
CA GLU A 146 8.38 -12.60 -20.64
C GLU A 146 8.04 -11.53 -21.69
N GLY A 147 6.94 -10.82 -21.47
CA GLY A 147 6.64 -9.56 -22.14
C GLY A 147 7.62 -8.51 -21.62
N ALA A 148 8.80 -8.48 -22.23
CA ALA A 148 9.82 -7.47 -22.02
C ALA A 148 9.23 -6.08 -22.28
N ALA A 149 8.92 -5.35 -21.20
CA ALA A 149 8.91 -3.90 -21.25
C ALA A 149 10.33 -3.45 -21.63
N PRO A 150 10.51 -2.47 -22.54
CA PRO A 150 11.83 -2.04 -22.94
C PRO A 150 12.58 -1.52 -21.72
N GLN A 151 13.67 -2.21 -21.37
CA GLN A 151 14.61 -1.74 -20.36
C GLN A 151 15.15 -0.38 -20.83
N PRO A 152 15.13 0.67 -20.00
CA PRO A 152 15.75 1.94 -20.37
C PRO A 152 17.25 1.69 -20.58
N GLU A 153 17.76 2.14 -21.73
CA GLU A 153 19.15 1.99 -22.11
C GLU A 153 20.08 2.44 -20.97
N PRO A 154 21.21 1.75 -20.74
CA PRO A 154 22.18 2.17 -19.76
C PRO A 154 22.74 3.53 -20.15
N SER A 155 22.39 4.56 -19.36
CA SER A 155 22.94 5.91 -19.51
C SER A 155 24.47 5.86 -19.52
N LYS A 156 25.09 6.56 -20.47
CA LYS A 156 26.54 6.68 -20.56
C LYS A 156 27.11 7.27 -19.26
N PRO A 157 28.31 6.87 -18.82
CA PRO A 157 28.94 7.44 -17.64
C PRO A 157 29.11 8.95 -17.80
N GLY A 158 28.41 9.73 -16.97
CA GLY A 158 28.52 11.19 -16.94
C GLY A 158 27.29 11.98 -17.40
N GLU A 159 26.25 11.34 -17.94
CA GLU A 159 25.01 12.06 -18.27
C GLU A 159 24.02 12.10 -17.09
N PRO A 160 23.42 13.26 -16.77
CA PRO A 160 22.40 13.37 -15.74
C PRO A 160 21.20 12.48 -16.08
N GLY A 161 20.82 11.61 -15.15
CA GLY A 161 19.70 10.70 -15.32
C GLY A 161 18.35 11.42 -15.49
N PRO A 162 17.31 10.72 -15.97
CA PRO A 162 15.99 11.32 -16.23
C PRO A 162 15.38 12.00 -14.99
N ALA A 163 15.68 11.53 -13.78
CA ALA A 163 15.25 12.16 -12.53
C ALA A 163 15.93 13.53 -12.26
N GLN A 164 17.20 13.69 -12.66
CA GLN A 164 17.95 14.95 -12.54
C GLN A 164 17.48 15.98 -13.57
N ARG A 165 17.22 15.54 -14.82
CA ARG A 165 16.68 16.42 -15.87
C ARG A 165 15.29 16.97 -15.57
N SER A 166 14.50 16.24 -14.77
CA SER A 166 13.16 16.67 -14.35
C SER A 166 13.17 17.70 -13.21
N GLY A 167 14.34 18.08 -12.67
CA GLY A 167 14.44 19.01 -11.52
C GLY A 167 13.87 18.44 -10.21
N ARG A 168 13.52 17.15 -10.17
CA ARG A 168 12.91 16.48 -9.00
C ARG A 168 13.95 15.96 -8.01
N LEU A 169 15.21 15.92 -8.42
CA LEU A 169 16.33 15.56 -7.57
C LEU A 169 17.28 16.76 -7.50
N TRP A 170 17.30 17.43 -6.36
CA TRP A 170 18.31 18.44 -6.08
C TRP A 170 19.68 17.74 -5.92
N VAL A 171 20.66 18.15 -6.71
CA VAL A 171 22.05 17.70 -6.61
C VAL A 171 22.89 18.87 -6.13
N PRO A 172 23.48 18.82 -4.92
CA PRO A 172 24.38 19.87 -4.47
C PRO A 172 25.63 19.95 -5.36
N GLY A 173 25.98 21.17 -5.81
CA GLY A 173 27.27 21.47 -6.42
C GLY A 173 27.45 21.16 -7.91
N GLN A 174 26.37 21.02 -8.69
CA GLN A 174 26.38 21.03 -10.16
C GLN A 174 25.94 22.38 -10.71
#